data_AF-A0A9E2D5V7-F1
#
_entry.id   AF-A0A9E2D5V7-F1
#
_cell.length_a   1.000
_cell.length_b   1.000
_cell.length_c   1.000
_cell.angle_alpha   90.00
_cell.angle_beta   90.00
_cell.angle_gamma   90.00
#
_symmetry.space_group_name_H-M   'P 1'
#
loop_
_entity.id
_entity.type
_entity.pdbx_description
1 polymer ?
#
loop_
_entity_poly.entity_id
_entity_poly.type
_entity_poly.pdbx_seq_one_letter_code
_entity_poly.pdbx_strand_id
1 'polypeptide(L)'
;MKKFITRLTLISMALAVLSVLVFSGLGPENQTMAWPYLLVFFLASNSFLFYLFNRYKSGKTSSFTNFFMLATFLKLIVYLAVIVVYLLYNKKEAAPFIITFFVYYVVYTAYEVAAVTRFMHKS
;
A
#
# COMPACT_ATOMS: atom_id res chain seq x y z
N MET A 1 1.61 -18.73 -0.34
CA MET A 1 2.67 -17.99 0.39
C MET A 1 3.65 -17.31 -0.58
N LYS A 2 4.47 -18.05 -1.35
CA LYS A 2 5.47 -17.43 -2.26
C LYS A 2 4.87 -16.55 -3.37
N LYS A 3 3.85 -17.02 -4.10
CA LYS A 3 3.26 -16.27 -5.24
C LYS A 3 2.67 -14.89 -4.88
N PHE A 4 2.18 -14.67 -3.65
CA PHE A 4 1.65 -13.37 -3.25
C PHE A 4 2.77 -12.39 -2.94
N ILE A 5 3.73 -12.79 -2.09
CA ILE A 5 4.88 -11.95 -1.74
C ILE A 5 5.73 -11.65 -2.98
N THR A 6 5.95 -12.62 -3.87
CA THR A 6 6.69 -12.39 -5.14
C THR A 6 5.96 -11.38 -6.05
N ARG A 7 4.63 -11.43 -6.12
CA ARG A 7 3.87 -10.45 -6.91
C ARG A 7 3.82 -9.07 -6.26
N LEU A 8 3.69 -9.02 -4.93
CA LEU A 8 3.75 -7.78 -4.16
C LEU A 8 5.11 -7.09 -4.37
N THR A 9 6.20 -7.83 -4.22
CA THR A 9 7.56 -7.33 -4.44
C THR A 9 7.82 -6.92 -5.89
N LEU A 10 7.29 -7.64 -6.88
CA LEU A 10 7.34 -7.22 -8.29
C LEU A 10 6.58 -5.91 -8.54
N ILE A 11 5.40 -5.73 -7.94
CA ILE A 11 4.65 -4.47 -8.03
C ILE A 11 5.42 -3.34 -7.36
N SER A 12 6.03 -3.59 -6.20
CA SER A 12 6.87 -2.61 -5.50
C SER A 12 8.10 -2.22 -6.33
N MET A 13 8.77 -3.19 -6.98
CA MET A 13 9.88 -2.93 -7.89
C MET A 13 9.43 -2.12 -9.12
N ALA A 14 8.29 -2.47 -9.73
CA ALA A 14 7.75 -1.73 -10.85
C ALA A 14 7.40 -0.28 -10.46
N LEU A 15 6.77 -0.08 -9.30
CA LEU A 15 6.49 1.26 -8.77
C LEU A 15 7.77 2.02 -8.46
N ALA A 16 8.81 1.37 -7.94
CA ALA A 16 10.10 2.02 -7.70
C ALA A 16 10.73 2.52 -9.02
N VAL A 17 10.76 1.67 -10.05
CA VAL A 17 11.28 2.05 -11.38
C VAL A 17 10.44 3.19 -11.98
N LEU A 18 9.11 3.09 -11.93
CA LEU A 18 8.22 4.15 -12.42
C LEU A 18 8.43 5.46 -11.67
N SER A 19 8.63 5.40 -10.35
CA SER A 19 8.85 6.58 -9.53
C SER A 19 10.18 7.24 -9.86
N VAL A 20 11.25 6.45 -10.05
CA VAL A 20 12.55 6.97 -10.52
C VAL A 20 12.42 7.61 -11.90
N LEU A 21 11.72 6.97 -12.85
CA LEU A 21 11.52 7.53 -14.19
C LEU A 21 10.73 8.85 -14.15
N VAL A 22 9.62 8.89 -13.42
CA VAL A 22 8.77 10.08 -13.29
C VAL A 22 9.52 11.20 -12.58
N PHE A 23 10.19 10.93 -11.45
CA PHE A 23 10.92 11.96 -10.72
C PHE A 23 12.19 12.40 -11.46
N SER A 24 12.85 11.56 -12.25
CA SER A 24 14.00 11.98 -13.06
C SER A 24 13.66 13.00 -14.15
N GLY A 25 12.41 13.02 -14.62
CA GLY A 25 11.92 13.99 -15.61
C GLY A 25 11.22 15.22 -15.01
N LEU A 26 10.95 15.22 -13.71
CA LEU A 26 10.27 16.32 -13.01
C LEU A 26 11.28 17.24 -12.32
N GLY A 27 11.06 18.56 -12.35
CA GLY A 27 11.89 19.51 -11.60
C GLY A 27 11.86 19.25 -10.08
N PRO A 28 12.87 19.69 -9.31
CA PRO A 28 13.02 19.39 -7.87
C PRO A 28 11.81 19.77 -7.02
N GLU A 29 11.06 20.78 -7.44
CA GLU A 29 9.84 21.28 -6.82
C GLU A 29 8.61 20.36 -6.95
N ASN A 30 8.62 19.44 -7.93
CA ASN A 30 7.53 18.51 -8.22
C ASN A 30 7.79 17.10 -7.70
N GLN A 31 8.85 16.93 -6.89
CA GLN A 31 9.21 15.66 -6.28
C GLN A 31 8.96 15.73 -4.77
N THR A 32 8.72 14.57 -4.15
CA THR A 32 8.75 14.47 -2.69
C THR A 32 9.94 13.65 -2.27
N MET A 33 10.75 14.15 -1.33
CA MET A 33 11.89 13.36 -0.82
C MET A 33 11.43 12.10 -0.07
N ALA A 34 10.15 12.02 0.30
CA ALA A 34 9.56 10.90 1.02
C ALA A 34 9.18 9.68 0.15
N TRP A 35 9.29 9.76 -1.18
CA TRP A 35 8.83 8.67 -2.06
C TRP A 35 9.44 7.29 -1.74
N PRO A 36 10.73 7.14 -1.36
CA PRO A 36 11.28 5.82 -1.03
C PRO A 36 10.71 5.28 0.29
N TYR A 37 10.50 6.17 1.27
CA TYR A 37 9.91 5.82 2.56
C TYR A 37 8.45 5.37 2.40
N LEU A 38 7.70 6.00 1.49
CA LEU A 38 6.34 5.57 1.15
C LEU A 38 6.34 4.16 0.56
N LEU A 39 7.25 3.82 -0.35
CA LEU A 39 7.34 2.46 -0.90
C LEU A 39 7.57 1.42 0.19
N VAL A 40 8.53 1.66 1.08
CA VAL A 40 8.83 0.76 2.19
C VAL A 40 7.63 0.65 3.13
N PHE A 41 6.98 1.75 3.45
CA PHE A 41 5.78 1.79 4.29
C PHE A 41 4.63 0.96 3.70
N PHE A 42 4.33 1.14 2.42
CA PHE A 42 3.29 0.37 1.73
C PHE A 42 3.64 -1.11 1.65
N LEU A 43 4.89 -1.46 1.36
CA LEU A 43 5.36 -2.85 1.32
C LEU A 43 5.26 -3.51 2.70
N ALA A 44 5.67 -2.81 3.76
CA ALA A 44 5.60 -3.29 5.14
C ALA A 44 4.15 -3.48 5.60
N SER A 45 3.29 -2.48 5.38
CA SER A 45 1.87 -2.54 5.76
C SER A 45 1.14 -3.70 5.07
N ASN A 46 1.34 -3.86 3.75
CA ASN A 46 0.72 -4.96 3.01
C ASN A 46 1.28 -6.33 3.39
N SER A 47 2.58 -6.43 3.69
CA SER A 47 3.19 -7.67 4.18
C SER A 47 2.65 -8.05 5.56
N PHE A 48 2.48 -7.07 6.45
CA PHE A 48 1.90 -7.26 7.77
C PHE A 48 0.45 -7.72 7.70
N LEU A 49 -0.39 -7.08 6.87
CA LEU A 49 -1.77 -7.51 6.68
C LEU A 49 -1.86 -8.92 6.10
N PHE A 50 -1.01 -9.26 5.14
CA PHE A 50 -0.96 -10.62 4.60
C PHE A 50 -0.55 -11.67 5.63
N TYR A 51 0.38 -11.35 6.53
CA TYR A 51 0.74 -12.19 7.66
C TYR A 51 -0.47 -12.42 8.59
N LEU A 52 -1.19 -11.35 8.92
CA LEU A 52 -2.43 -11.39 9.69
C LEU A 52 -3.49 -12.27 9.00
N PHE A 53 -3.71 -12.09 7.70
CA PHE A 53 -4.66 -12.89 6.91
C PHE A 53 -4.32 -14.39 6.91
N ASN A 54 -3.03 -14.73 6.86
CA ASN A 54 -2.61 -16.13 6.92
C ASN A 54 -2.86 -16.77 8.29
N ARG A 55 -2.76 -15.99 9.38
CA ARG A 55 -3.05 -16.43 10.76
C ARG A 55 -4.54 -16.74 10.94
N TYR A 56 -5.42 -15.95 10.32
CA TYR A 56 -6.89 -16.06 10.49
C TYR A 56 -7.59 -17.04 9.53
N LYS A 57 -6.84 -17.82 8.73
CA LYS A 57 -7.40 -18.81 7.78
C LYS A 57 -8.11 -20.01 8.42
N SER A 58 -8.11 -20.16 9.74
CA SER A 58 -8.39 -21.43 10.41
C SER A 58 -9.84 -21.69 10.83
N GLY A 59 -10.88 -21.26 10.10
CA GLY A 59 -12.20 -21.78 10.47
C GLY A 59 -13.43 -21.42 9.66
N LYS A 60 -13.63 -20.17 9.23
CA LYS A 60 -14.86 -19.76 8.52
C LYS A 60 -14.60 -18.57 7.59
N THR A 61 -14.96 -18.70 6.31
CA THR A 61 -14.83 -17.65 5.28
C THR A 61 -15.49 -16.33 5.70
N SER A 62 -16.62 -16.39 6.40
CA SER A 62 -17.31 -15.19 6.91
C SER A 62 -16.49 -14.40 7.95
N SER A 63 -15.76 -15.08 8.84
CA SER A 63 -14.91 -14.41 9.84
C SER A 63 -13.68 -13.76 9.20
N PHE A 64 -13.15 -14.38 8.15
CA PHE A 64 -12.06 -13.83 7.35
C PHE A 64 -12.45 -12.54 6.63
N THR A 65 -13.65 -12.48 6.02
CA THR A 65 -14.15 -11.27 5.35
C THR A 65 -14.33 -10.11 6.32
N ASN A 66 -14.93 -10.34 7.48
CA ASN A 66 -15.09 -9.29 8.50
C ASN A 66 -13.74 -8.76 8.99
N PHE A 67 -12.78 -9.66 9.22
CA PHE A 67 -11.42 -9.26 9.60
C PHE A 67 -10.71 -8.47 8.50
N PHE A 68 -10.84 -8.90 7.24
CA PHE A 68 -10.30 -8.18 6.08
C PHE A 68 -10.85 -6.76 5.96
N MET A 69 -12.17 -6.60 6.10
CA MET A 69 -12.81 -5.28 6.05
C MET A 69 -12.34 -4.37 7.19
N LEU A 70 -12.28 -4.88 8.44
CA LEU A 70 -11.77 -4.13 9.58
C LEU A 70 -10.30 -3.72 9.42
N ALA A 71 -9.46 -4.65 8.96
CA ALA A 71 -8.04 -4.39 8.73
C ALA A 71 -7.83 -3.33 7.64
N THR A 72 -8.59 -3.40 6.54
CA THR A 72 -8.55 -2.41 5.46
C THR A 72 -9.03 -1.03 5.94
N PHE A 73 -10.07 -0.98 6.76
CA PHE A 73 -10.58 0.25 7.35
C PHE A 73 -9.56 0.90 8.31
N LEU A 74 -8.96 0.12 9.21
CA LEU A 74 -7.90 0.60 10.11
C LEU A 74 -6.68 1.09 9.33
N LYS A 75 -6.28 0.38 8.28
CA LYS A 75 -5.21 0.79 7.36
C LYS A 75 -5.50 2.17 6.77
N LEU A 76 -6.73 2.45 6.36
CA LEU A 76 -7.15 3.74 5.81
C LEU A 76 -7.01 4.87 6.85
N ILE A 77 -7.41 4.63 8.10
CA ILE A 77 -7.20 5.59 9.20
C ILE A 77 -5.71 5.86 9.44
N VAL A 78 -4.89 4.81 9.50
CA VAL A 78 -3.43 4.95 9.67
C VAL A 78 -2.81 5.74 8.52
N TYR A 79 -3.26 5.50 7.29
CA TYR A 79 -2.79 6.22 6.10
C TYR A 79 -3.16 7.70 6.15
N LEU A 80 -4.38 8.04 6.55
CA LEU A 80 -4.79 9.43 6.77
C LEU A 80 -3.93 10.10 7.85
N ALA A 81 -3.69 9.43 8.97
CA ALA A 81 -2.84 9.95 10.04
C ALA A 81 -1.41 10.22 9.54
N VAL A 82 -0.81 9.30 8.77
CA VAL A 82 0.52 9.48 8.17
C VAL A 82 0.57 10.68 7.24
N ILE A 83 -0.45 10.87 6.39
CA ILE A 83 -0.54 12.03 5.51
C ILE A 83 -0.58 13.32 6.33
N VAL A 84 -1.48 13.42 7.30
CA VAL A 84 -1.64 14.62 8.14
C VAL A 84 -0.33 14.93 8.87
N VAL A 85 0.28 13.93 9.52
CA VAL A 85 1.55 14.10 10.25
C VAL A 85 2.64 14.60 9.32
N TYR A 86 2.81 14.02 8.13
CA TYR A 86 3.84 14.48 7.17
C TYR A 86 3.60 15.92 6.71
N LEU A 87 2.36 16.26 6.40
CA LEU A 87 1.98 17.60 5.92
C LEU A 87 2.20 18.70 6.97
N LEU A 88 2.14 18.37 8.26
CA LEU A 88 2.43 19.34 9.32
C LEU A 88 3.89 19.82 9.29
N TYR A 89 4.83 18.93 8.95
CA TYR A 89 6.26 19.23 8.87
C TYR A 89 6.71 19.71 7.49
N ASN A 90 6.09 19.21 6.40
CA ASN A 90 6.57 19.39 5.03
C ASN A 90 5.48 19.96 4.09
N LYS A 91 4.92 21.12 4.43
CA LYS A 91 3.86 21.78 3.65
C LYS A 91 4.25 22.10 2.19
N LYS A 92 5.54 22.36 1.93
CA LYS A 92 6.05 22.71 0.59
C LYS A 92 5.92 21.55 -0.41
N GLU A 93 5.99 20.32 0.06
CA GLU A 93 5.88 19.11 -0.76
C GLU A 93 4.48 18.47 -0.68
N ALA A 94 3.47 19.16 -0.13
CA ALA A 94 2.18 18.56 0.17
C ALA A 94 1.50 17.96 -1.08
N ALA A 95 1.49 18.69 -2.19
CA ALA A 95 0.89 18.22 -3.44
C ALA A 95 1.60 16.98 -4.03
N PRO A 96 2.92 17.00 -4.30
CA PRO A 96 3.61 15.82 -4.84
C PRO A 96 3.56 14.63 -3.87
N PHE A 97 3.59 14.87 -2.55
CA PHE A 97 3.43 13.82 -1.55
C PHE A 97 2.06 13.16 -1.61
N ILE A 98 0.97 13.93 -1.57
CA ILE A 98 -0.40 13.39 -1.61
C ILE A 98 -0.62 12.60 -2.89
N ILE A 99 -0.19 13.13 -4.05
CA ILE A 99 -0.36 12.46 -5.34
C ILE A 99 0.40 11.13 -5.35
N THR A 100 1.66 11.12 -4.92
CA THR A 100 2.48 9.90 -4.85
C THR A 100 1.86 8.87 -3.91
N PHE A 101 1.43 9.33 -2.73
CA PHE A 101 0.75 8.49 -1.74
C PHE A 101 -0.53 7.87 -2.32
N PHE A 102 -1.33 8.67 -3.01
CA PHE A 102 -2.59 8.24 -3.61
C PHE A 102 -2.37 7.20 -4.71
N VAL A 103 -1.40 7.42 -5.60
CA VAL A 103 -1.06 6.45 -6.65
C VAL A 103 -0.63 5.12 -6.04
N TYR A 104 0.27 5.14 -5.05
CA TYR A 104 0.68 3.91 -4.37
C TYR A 104 -0.51 3.25 -3.67
N TYR A 105 -1.33 4.02 -2.97
CA TYR A 105 -2.53 3.53 -2.30
C TYR A 105 -3.45 2.76 -3.25
N VAL A 106 -3.79 3.35 -4.40
CA VAL A 106 -4.68 2.71 -5.38
C VAL A 106 -4.08 1.41 -5.91
N VAL A 107 -2.79 1.42 -6.29
CA VAL A 107 -2.13 0.23 -6.85
C VAL A 107 -2.06 -0.92 -5.84
N TYR A 108 -1.62 -0.64 -4.61
CA TYR A 108 -1.51 -1.67 -3.57
C TYR A 108 -2.89 -2.19 -3.13
N THR A 109 -3.87 -1.30 -2.98
CA THR A 109 -5.23 -1.69 -2.56
C THR A 109 -5.92 -2.50 -3.64
N ALA A 110 -5.81 -2.12 -4.91
CA ALA A 110 -6.37 -2.89 -6.03
C ALA A 110 -5.79 -4.31 -6.07
N TYR A 111 -4.47 -4.44 -5.85
CA TYR A 111 -3.81 -5.74 -5.77
C TYR A 111 -4.30 -6.57 -4.57
N GLU A 112 -4.40 -5.96 -3.39
CA GLU A 112 -4.87 -6.60 -2.16
C GLU A 112 -6.30 -7.14 -2.31
N VAL A 113 -7.22 -6.31 -2.81
CA VAL A 113 -8.62 -6.71 -3.07
C VAL A 113 -8.68 -7.83 -4.11
N ALA A 114 -7.95 -7.71 -5.23
CA ALA A 114 -7.93 -8.74 -6.26
C ALA A 114 -7.39 -10.08 -5.74
N ALA A 115 -6.39 -10.05 -4.86
CA ALA A 115 -5.84 -11.25 -4.23
C ALA A 115 -6.84 -11.90 -3.27
N VAL A 116 -7.53 -11.10 -2.44
CA VAL A 116 -8.53 -11.59 -1.48
C VAL A 116 -9.75 -12.18 -2.19
N THR A 117 -10.27 -11.55 -3.24
CA THR A 117 -11.37 -12.10 -4.04
C THR A 117 -11.00 -13.44 -4.67
N ARG A 118 -9.77 -13.58 -5.17
CA ARG A 118 -9.27 -14.87 -5.68
C ARG A 118 -9.13 -15.94 -4.59
N PHE A 119 -8.81 -15.56 -3.36
CA PHE A 119 -8.80 -16.49 -2.23
C PHE A 119 -10.21 -16.95 -1.85
N MET A 120 -11.21 -16.08 -1.93
CA MET A 120 -12.60 -16.41 -1.61
C MET A 120 -13.28 -17.26 -2.70
N HIS A 121 -13.01 -17.03 -3.98
CA HIS A 121 -13.64 -17.78 -5.08
C HIS A 121 -13.06 -19.21 -5.29
N LYS A 122 -11.97 -19.55 -4.59
CA LYS A 122 -11.30 -20.87 -4.70
C LYS A 122 -11.51 -21.76 -3.46
N SER A 123 -12.40 -21.35 -2.55
CA SER A 123 -12.83 -22.12 -1.37
C SER A 123 -14.27 -22.53 -1.51
#